data_AF-A0A1G1ECJ5-F1
#
_entry.id   AF-A0A1G1ECJ5-F1
#
_cell.length_a   1.000
_cell.length_b   1.000
_cell.length_c   1.000
_cell.angle_alpha   90.00
_cell.angle_beta   90.00
_cell.angle_gamma   90.00
#
_symmetry.space_group_name_H-M   'P 1'
#
loop_
_entity.id
_entity.type
_entity.pdbx_description
1 polymer ?
#
loop_
_entity_poly.entity_id
_entity_poly.type
_entity_poly.pdbx_seq_one_letter_code
_entity_poly.pdbx_strand_id
1 'polypeptide(L)'
;MKEELEEKQTRLEEGQRELTTRITKLEEGQKNLVEGQRGLREGQIKIEEGQKALVQRIDALKDLTYVLLGGILALVGFVLWDRRSTISPVIQKTKELEKSADLTMKILEEYARKEPKMAEVLKSLGIR
;
A
#
# COMPACT_ATOMS: atom_id res chain seq x y z
N MET A 1 -70.52 59.80 10.25
CA MET A 1 -69.44 59.77 11.27
C MET A 1 -69.42 58.47 12.08
N LYS A 2 -70.57 57.95 12.58
CA LYS A 2 -70.62 56.65 13.29
C LYS A 2 -70.39 55.43 12.36
N GLU A 3 -71.08 55.36 11.22
CA GLU A 3 -70.90 54.27 10.23
C GLU A 3 -69.45 54.17 9.72
N GLU A 4 -68.82 55.31 9.41
CA GLU A 4 -67.41 55.33 8.96
C GLU A 4 -66.44 54.84 10.06
N LEU A 5 -66.80 55.01 11.33
CA LEU A 5 -66.01 54.52 12.47
C LEU A 5 -66.17 53.00 12.63
N GLU A 6 -67.38 52.48 12.46
CA GLU A 6 -67.68 51.04 12.49
C GLU A 6 -67.02 50.30 11.32
N GLU A 7 -67.02 50.88 10.12
CA GLU A 7 -66.32 50.32 8.95
C GLU A 7 -64.80 50.28 9.18
N LYS A 8 -64.22 51.35 9.74
CA LYS A 8 -62.79 51.38 10.10
C LYS A 8 -62.44 50.37 11.19
N GLN A 9 -63.29 50.18 12.20
CA GLN A 9 -63.10 49.16 13.23
C GLN A 9 -63.16 47.75 12.62
N THR A 10 -64.13 47.48 11.75
CA THR A 10 -64.27 46.18 11.10
C THR A 10 -63.05 45.84 10.24
N ARG A 11 -62.57 46.79 9.44
CA ARG A 11 -61.34 46.62 8.63
C ARG A 11 -60.09 46.42 9.50
N LEU A 12 -60.03 47.06 10.66
CA LEU A 12 -58.93 46.89 11.60
C LEU A 12 -58.94 45.48 12.21
N GLU A 13 -60.11 44.97 12.61
CA GLU A 13 -60.27 43.62 13.13
C GLU A 13 -59.91 42.56 12.08
N GLU A 14 -60.33 42.74 10.83
CA GLU A 14 -59.95 41.89 9.71
C GLU A 14 -58.43 41.89 9.50
N GLY A 15 -57.80 43.07 9.50
CA GLY A 15 -56.34 43.20 9.40
C GLY A 15 -55.60 42.51 10.55
N GLN A 16 -56.11 42.60 11.79
CA GLN A 16 -55.54 41.90 12.94
C GLN A 16 -55.66 40.38 12.83
N ARG A 17 -56.81 39.87 12.36
CA ARG A 17 -57.01 38.43 12.12
C ARG A 17 -56.06 37.91 11.03
N GLU A 18 -55.88 38.67 9.96
CA GLU A 18 -54.95 38.32 8.89
C GLU A 18 -53.50 38.29 9.39
N LEU A 19 -53.08 39.31 10.14
CA LEU A 19 -51.75 39.36 10.74
C LEU A 19 -51.51 38.18 11.68
N THR A 20 -52.49 37.85 12.53
CA THR A 20 -52.41 36.69 13.44
C THR A 20 -52.21 35.40 12.64
N THR A 21 -52.98 35.22 11.57
CA THR A 21 -52.86 34.04 10.69
C THR A 21 -51.49 33.96 10.03
N ARG A 22 -50.94 35.09 9.57
CA ARG A 22 -49.60 35.14 8.96
C ARG A 22 -48.51 34.83 10.00
N ILE A 23 -48.65 35.33 11.23
CA ILE A 23 -47.71 35.04 12.32
C ILE A 23 -47.70 33.55 12.64
N THR A 24 -48.87 32.91 12.78
CA THR A 24 -48.94 31.47 13.05
C THR A 24 -48.28 30.64 11.93
N LYS A 25 -48.49 31.01 10.66
CA LYS A 25 -47.82 30.34 9.53
C LYS A 25 -46.31 30.54 9.54
N LEU A 26 -45.84 31.73 9.94
CA LEU A 26 -44.42 32.01 10.08
C LEU A 26 -43.79 31.20 11.22
N GLU A 27 -44.46 31.07 12.36
CA GLU A 27 -44.02 30.24 13.48
C GLU A 27 -43.91 28.76 13.07
N GLU A 28 -44.89 28.25 12.34
CA GLU A 28 -44.86 26.89 11.80
C GLU A 28 -43.71 26.70 10.79
N GLY A 29 -43.52 27.67 9.89
CA GLY A 29 -42.39 27.68 8.96
C GLY A 29 -41.03 27.70 9.66
N GLN A 30 -40.90 28.50 10.73
CA GLN A 30 -39.68 28.53 11.55
C GLN A 30 -39.42 27.20 12.24
N LYS A 31 -40.46 26.56 12.79
CA LYS A 31 -40.33 25.23 13.40
C LYS A 31 -39.85 24.19 12.40
N ASN A 32 -40.44 24.16 11.20
CA ASN A 32 -40.03 23.25 10.13
C ASN A 32 -38.58 23.49 9.68
N LEU A 33 -38.13 24.76 9.63
CA LEU A 33 -36.75 25.11 9.33
C LEU A 33 -35.78 24.60 10.41
N VAL A 34 -36.13 24.73 11.68
CA VAL A 34 -35.31 24.21 12.79
C VAL A 34 -35.21 22.69 12.73
N GLU A 35 -36.30 22.00 12.45
CA GLU A 35 -36.31 20.54 12.27
C GLU A 35 -35.45 20.12 11.05
N GLY A 36 -35.58 20.82 9.93
CA GLY A 36 -34.75 20.61 8.74
C GLY A 36 -33.26 20.83 9.02
N GLN A 37 -32.90 21.89 9.74
CA GLN A 37 -31.51 22.14 10.16
C GLN A 37 -30.97 21.03 11.06
N ARG A 38 -31.79 20.49 11.96
CA ARG A 38 -31.40 19.38 12.81
C ARG A 38 -31.14 18.11 11.98
N GLY A 39 -32.03 17.79 11.04
CA GLY A 39 -31.85 16.66 10.13
C GLY A 39 -30.59 16.79 9.27
N LEU A 40 -30.27 17.99 8.79
CA LEU A 40 -29.02 18.26 8.07
C LEU A 40 -27.78 18.05 8.95
N ARG A 41 -27.80 18.50 10.21
CA ARG A 41 -26.69 18.27 11.15
C ARG A 41 -26.49 16.78 11.42
N GLU A 42 -27.56 16.03 11.63
CA GLU A 42 -27.49 14.58 11.82
C GLU A 42 -26.95 13.87 10.56
N GLY A 43 -27.35 14.32 9.38
CA GLY A 43 -26.79 13.85 8.11
C GLY A 43 -25.29 14.13 7.98
N GLN A 44 -24.84 15.32 8.36
CA GLN A 44 -23.42 15.69 8.36
C GLN A 44 -22.60 14.79 9.30
N ILE A 45 -23.09 14.53 10.51
CA ILE A 45 -22.43 13.63 11.47
C ILE A 45 -22.25 12.23 10.88
N LYS A 46 -23.32 11.66 10.28
CA LYS A 46 -23.24 10.33 9.64
C LYS A 46 -22.24 10.29 8.48
N ILE A 47 -22.16 11.36 7.69
CA ILE A 47 -21.18 11.47 6.61
C ILE A 47 -19.76 11.50 7.18
N GLU A 48 -19.53 12.28 8.24
CA GLU A 48 -18.21 12.37 8.89
C GLU A 48 -17.79 11.02 9.49
N GLU A 49 -18.70 10.31 10.15
CA GLU A 49 -18.47 8.96 10.67
C GLU A 49 -18.13 7.97 9.53
N GLY A 50 -18.89 8.02 8.44
CA GLY A 50 -18.61 7.21 7.24
C GLY A 50 -17.24 7.50 6.63
N GLN A 51 -16.85 8.78 6.55
CA GLN A 51 -15.52 9.18 6.08
C GLN A 51 -14.41 8.66 7.00
N LYS A 52 -14.57 8.76 8.32
CA LYS A 52 -13.60 8.21 9.28
C LYS A 52 -13.43 6.70 9.12
N ALA A 53 -14.53 5.96 8.95
CA ALA A 53 -14.49 4.52 8.72
C ALA A 53 -13.78 4.16 7.41
N LEU A 54 -13.96 4.96 6.35
CA LEU A 54 -13.25 4.75 5.08
C LEU A 54 -11.75 5.00 5.22
N VAL A 55 -11.34 6.07 5.90
CA VAL A 55 -9.92 6.36 6.15
C VAL A 55 -9.26 5.21 6.91
N GLN A 56 -9.89 4.71 7.97
CA GLN A 56 -9.38 3.56 8.73
C GLN A 56 -9.19 2.31 7.86
N ARG A 57 -10.12 2.04 6.93
CA ARG A 57 -9.98 0.91 5.98
C ARG A 57 -8.83 1.12 5.00
N ILE A 58 -8.64 2.35 4.51
CA ILE A 58 -7.53 2.70 3.63
C ILE A 58 -6.20 2.52 4.35
N ASP A 59 -6.10 2.98 5.60
CA ASP A 59 -4.91 2.81 6.43
C ASP A 59 -4.60 1.32 6.64
N ALA A 60 -5.60 0.49 6.95
CA ALA A 60 -5.41 -0.95 7.08
C ALA A 60 -4.92 -1.62 5.79
N LEU A 61 -5.44 -1.20 4.63
CA LEU A 61 -4.96 -1.69 3.33
C LEU A 61 -3.53 -1.24 3.03
N LYS A 62 -3.19 -0.01 3.40
CA LYS A 62 -1.84 0.54 3.25
C LYS A 62 -0.83 -0.20 4.13
N ASP A 63 -1.20 -0.48 5.38
CA ASP A 63 -0.39 -1.27 6.30
C ASP A 63 -0.15 -2.69 5.77
N LEU A 64 -1.20 -3.37 5.30
CA LEU A 64 -1.05 -4.68 4.66
C LEU A 64 -0.12 -4.62 3.44
N THR A 65 -0.27 -3.57 2.62
CA THR A 65 0.59 -3.36 1.45
C THR A 65 2.07 -3.21 1.86
N TYR A 66 2.35 -2.45 2.91
CA TYR A 66 3.72 -2.32 3.43
C TYR A 66 4.25 -3.62 4.01
N VAL A 67 3.43 -4.39 4.73
CA VAL A 67 3.82 -5.71 5.23
C VAL A 67 4.16 -6.66 4.08
N LEU A 68 3.35 -6.68 3.01
CA LEU A 68 3.61 -7.50 1.83
C LEU A 68 4.90 -7.07 1.11
N LEU A 69 5.08 -5.77 0.86
CA LEU A 69 6.29 -5.24 0.23
C LEU A 69 7.54 -5.50 1.08
N GLY A 70 7.45 -5.27 2.39
CA GLY A 70 8.51 -5.56 3.35
C GLY A 70 8.85 -7.05 3.38
N GLY A 71 7.84 -7.92 3.37
CA GLY A 71 8.01 -9.37 3.29
C GLY A 71 8.71 -9.81 2.01
N ILE A 72 8.31 -9.29 0.85
CA ILE A 72 8.97 -9.58 -0.44
C ILE A 72 10.43 -9.10 -0.41
N LEU A 73 10.70 -7.88 0.04
CA LEU A 73 12.06 -7.35 0.14
C LEU A 73 12.92 -8.16 1.11
N ALA A 74 12.36 -8.59 2.24
CA ALA A 74 13.03 -9.47 3.20
C ALA A 74 13.35 -10.83 2.57
N LEU A 75 12.41 -11.43 1.83
CA LEU A 75 12.64 -12.69 1.10
C LEU A 75 13.72 -12.55 0.03
N VAL A 76 13.68 -11.49 -0.78
CA VAL A 76 14.71 -11.23 -1.80
C VAL A 76 16.07 -11.02 -1.15
N GLY A 77 16.13 -10.22 -0.08
CA GLY A 77 17.35 -10.03 0.70
C GLY A 77 17.89 -11.34 1.28
N PHE A 78 17.00 -12.17 1.84
CA PHE A 78 17.33 -13.48 2.39
C PHE A 78 17.85 -14.45 1.33
N VAL A 79 17.21 -14.52 0.15
CA VAL A 79 17.64 -15.38 -0.97
C VAL A 79 19.00 -14.93 -1.53
N LEU A 80 19.22 -13.62 -1.67
CA LEU A 80 20.51 -13.08 -2.10
C LEU A 80 21.63 -13.38 -1.08
N TRP A 81 21.30 -13.33 0.21
CA TRP A 81 22.21 -13.71 1.29
C TRP A 81 22.55 -15.21 1.25
N ASP A 82 21.54 -16.07 1.13
CA ASP A 82 21.67 -17.53 1.07
C ASP A 82 22.59 -17.98 -0.08
N ARG A 83 22.41 -17.42 -1.28
CA ARG A 83 23.25 -17.75 -2.44
C ARG A 83 24.73 -17.43 -2.22
N ARG A 84 25.07 -16.36 -1.49
CA ARG A 84 26.47 -16.03 -1.18
C ARG A 84 27.08 -17.00 -0.15
N SER A 85 26.28 -17.47 0.80
CA SER A 85 26.73 -18.40 1.86
C SER A 85 26.94 -19.83 1.33
N THR A 86 26.17 -20.24 0.32
CA THR A 86 26.18 -21.63 -0.19
C THR A 86 27.21 -21.90 -1.29
N ILE A 87 27.87 -20.87 -1.84
CA ILE A 87 28.92 -21.03 -2.88
C ILE A 87 30.32 -21.31 -2.28
N SER A 88 30.54 -21.03 -0.99
CA SER A 88 31.82 -21.29 -0.32
C SER A 88 32.37 -22.72 -0.43
N PRO A 89 31.57 -23.81 -0.33
CA PRO A 89 32.10 -25.18 -0.48
C PRO A 89 32.36 -25.59 -1.95
N VAL A 90 31.72 -24.96 -2.94
CA VAL A 90 31.91 -25.32 -4.36
C VAL A 90 33.25 -24.79 -4.90
N ILE A 91 33.73 -23.66 -4.37
CA ILE A 91 35.04 -23.09 -4.72
C ILE A 91 36.21 -23.93 -4.17
N GLN A 92 36.01 -24.71 -3.11
CA GLN A 92 37.07 -25.58 -2.60
C GLN A 92 37.26 -26.82 -3.48
N LYS A 93 36.17 -27.41 -4.00
CA LYS A 93 36.27 -28.57 -4.91
C LYS A 93 37.00 -28.25 -6.21
N THR A 94 36.89 -27.02 -6.74
CA THR A 94 37.65 -26.61 -7.92
C THR A 94 39.15 -26.44 -7.62
N LYS A 95 39.51 -25.93 -6.44
CA LYS A 95 40.92 -25.80 -6.02
C LYS A 95 41.61 -27.14 -5.76
N GLU A 96 40.91 -28.16 -5.27
CA GLU A 96 41.48 -29.49 -5.05
C GLU A 96 41.71 -30.26 -6.35
N LEU A 97 40.81 -30.09 -7.34
CA LEU A 97 40.97 -30.66 -8.68
C LEU A 97 42.16 -30.02 -9.43
N GLU A 98 42.34 -28.72 -9.32
CA GLU A 98 43.46 -27.99 -9.95
C GLU A 98 44.82 -28.43 -9.38
N LYS A 99 44.94 -28.56 -8.05
CA LYS A 99 46.16 -29.07 -7.42
C LYS A 99 46.51 -30.50 -7.83
N SER A 100 45.49 -31.35 -7.97
CA SER A 100 45.68 -32.74 -8.38
C SER A 100 46.11 -32.86 -9.84
N ALA A 101 45.59 -31.98 -10.72
CA ALA A 101 46.02 -31.87 -12.11
C ALA A 101 47.48 -31.39 -12.23
N ASP A 102 47.88 -30.37 -11.46
CA ASP A 102 49.26 -29.86 -11.44
C ASP A 102 50.28 -30.89 -10.95
N LEU A 103 49.94 -31.64 -9.90
CA LEU A 103 50.79 -32.73 -9.40
C LEU A 103 50.94 -33.84 -10.43
N THR A 104 49.83 -34.22 -11.09
CA THR A 104 49.84 -35.23 -12.14
C THR A 104 50.71 -34.77 -13.32
N MET A 105 50.59 -33.52 -13.77
CA MET A 105 51.44 -32.95 -14.82
C MET A 105 52.92 -32.96 -14.44
N LYS A 106 53.27 -32.54 -13.22
CA LYS A 106 54.67 -32.53 -12.75
C LYS A 106 55.28 -33.92 -12.71
N ILE A 107 54.52 -34.91 -12.23
CA ILE A 107 54.96 -36.31 -12.21
C ILE A 107 55.15 -36.81 -13.64
N LEU A 108 54.22 -36.50 -14.54
CA LEU A 108 54.32 -36.89 -15.96
C LEU A 108 55.52 -36.23 -16.65
N GLU A 109 55.82 -34.95 -16.34
CA GLU A 109 56.98 -34.23 -16.87
C GLU A 109 58.29 -34.82 -16.35
N GLU A 110 58.37 -35.13 -15.05
CA GLU A 110 59.55 -35.75 -14.45
C GLU A 110 59.78 -37.17 -15.00
N TYR A 111 58.71 -37.93 -15.22
CA TYR A 111 58.77 -39.26 -15.85
C TYR A 111 59.14 -39.18 -17.34
N ALA A 112 58.58 -38.23 -18.10
CA ALA A 112 58.92 -38.01 -19.51
C ALA A 112 60.37 -37.57 -19.72
N ARG A 113 60.98 -36.89 -18.74
CA ARG A 113 62.43 -36.60 -18.75
C ARG A 113 63.31 -37.82 -18.51
N LYS A 114 62.81 -38.84 -17.80
CA LYS A 114 63.55 -40.07 -17.49
C LYS A 114 63.38 -41.15 -18.56
N GLU A 115 62.30 -41.14 -19.34
CA GLU A 115 62.05 -42.11 -20.42
C GLU A 115 61.78 -41.47 -21.80
N PRO A 116 62.67 -41.66 -22.81
CA PRO A 116 62.53 -41.02 -24.12
C PRO A 116 61.32 -41.49 -24.95
N LYS A 117 60.71 -42.65 -24.61
CA LYS A 117 59.51 -43.17 -25.28
C LYS A 117 58.22 -42.45 -24.87
N MET A 118 58.15 -41.87 -23.67
CA MET A 118 56.96 -41.15 -23.18
C MET A 118 56.86 -39.72 -23.73
N ALA A 119 58.00 -39.08 -24.01
CA ALA A 119 58.04 -37.77 -24.67
C ALA A 119 57.39 -37.80 -26.07
N GLU A 120 57.48 -38.93 -26.78
CA GLU A 120 56.84 -39.13 -28.08
C GLU A 120 55.32 -39.23 -27.99
N VAL A 121 54.80 -39.86 -26.92
CA VAL A 121 53.35 -40.02 -26.67
C VAL A 121 52.71 -38.70 -26.24
N LEU A 122 53.40 -37.90 -25.42
CA LEU A 122 52.92 -36.55 -25.06
C LEU A 122 52.87 -35.61 -26.27
N LYS A 123 53.86 -35.75 -27.16
CA LYS A 123 53.94 -34.97 -28.40
C LYS A 123 52.88 -35.40 -29.43
N SER A 124 52.48 -36.68 -29.47
CA SER A 124 51.40 -37.17 -30.34
C SER A 124 49.99 -36.82 -29.82
N LEU A 125 49.85 -36.53 -28.53
CA LEU A 125 48.60 -36.09 -27.90
C LEU A 125 48.41 -34.56 -27.87
N GLY A 126 49.35 -33.78 -28.46
CA GLY A 126 49.21 -32.33 -28.62
C GLY A 126 49.40 -31.51 -27.34
N ILE A 127 49.87 -32.14 -26.26
CA ILE A 127 50.27 -31.44 -25.03
C ILE A 127 51.77 -31.19 -25.15
N ARG A 128 52.12 -30.05 -25.75
CA ARG A 128 53.49 -29.56 -25.86
C ARG A 128 53.70 -28.35 -24.96
#